data_AF-A0A355GT18-F1
#
_entry.id   AF-A0A355GT18-F1
#
_cell.length_a   1.000
_cell.length_b   1.000
_cell.length_c   1.000
_cell.angle_alpha   90.00
_cell.angle_beta   90.00
_cell.angle_gamma   90.00
#
_symmetry.space_group_name_H-M   'P 1'
#
loop_
_entity.id
_entity.type
_entity.pdbx_description
1 polymer ?
#
loop_
_entity_poly.entity_id
_entity_poly.type
_entity_poly.pdbx_seq_one_letter_code
_entity_poly.pdbx_strand_id
1 'polypeptide(L)' 'MDKHAGLRCPGCGAQLHSDSSEERGFVPAHVLGQSNSETLCRRCFRIRHYGKAEPVRLTVQTVLDAVSKGAASAR' A
#
# COMPACT_ATOMS: atom_id res chain seq x y z
N MET A 1 18.51 -9.20 -8.13
CA MET A 1 17.16 -9.31 -8.72
C MET A 1 16.15 -9.32 -7.58
N ASP A 2 15.42 -8.23 -7.39
CA ASP A 2 14.44 -8.05 -6.30
C ASP A 2 13.29 -9.06 -6.42
N LYS A 3 13.30 -10.09 -5.58
CA LYS A 3 12.28 -11.16 -5.53
C LYS A 3 10.86 -10.66 -5.19
N HIS A 4 10.70 -9.39 -4.81
CA HIS A 4 9.42 -8.80 -4.38
C HIS A 4 9.01 -7.57 -5.22
N ALA A 5 9.75 -7.24 -6.28
CA ALA A 5 9.40 -6.14 -7.17
C ALA A 5 8.06 -6.42 -7.87
N GLY A 6 7.00 -5.75 -7.41
CA GLY A 6 5.68 -5.81 -8.03
C GLY A 6 4.60 -6.50 -7.22
N LEU A 7 4.88 -7.04 -6.02
CA LEU A 7 3.82 -7.56 -5.15
C LEU A 7 2.95 -6.41 -4.65
N ARG A 8 1.63 -6.55 -4.80
CA ARG A 8 0.64 -5.56 -4.39
C ARG A 8 -0.30 -6.15 -3.37
N CYS A 9 -0.71 -5.33 -2.40
CA CYS A 9 -1.74 -5.69 -1.44
C CYS A 9 -3.08 -5.92 -2.18
N PRO A 10 -3.69 -7.12 -2.12
CA PRO A 10 -4.97 -7.37 -2.78
C PRO A 10 -6.13 -6.59 -2.17
N GLY A 11 -5.95 -6.00 -0.98
CA GLY A 11 -6.96 -5.18 -0.32
C GLY A 11 -6.99 -3.70 -0.75
N CYS A 12 -5.83 -3.10 -1.06
CA CYS A 12 -5.75 -1.66 -1.38
C CYS A 12 -4.95 -1.33 -2.64
N GLY A 13 -4.36 -2.31 -3.31
CA GLY A 13 -3.57 -2.14 -4.54
C GLY A 13 -2.19 -1.51 -4.37
N ALA A 14 -1.83 -1.06 -3.16
CA ALA A 14 -0.51 -0.50 -2.87
C ALA A 14 0.58 -1.56 -3.01
N GLN A 15 1.75 -1.15 -3.49
CA GLN A 15 2.92 -2.02 -3.57
C GLN A 15 3.38 -2.39 -2.15
N LEU A 16 3.70 -3.66 -1.92
CA LEU A 16 4.22 -4.11 -0.63
C LEU A 16 5.67 -3.65 -0.47
N HIS A 17 5.98 -3.07 0.68
CA HIS A 17 7.31 -2.58 1.03
C HIS A 17 7.51 -2.66 2.54
N SER A 18 8.75 -2.47 3.02
CA SER A 18 9.07 -2.46 4.45
C SER A 18 9.81 -1.19 4.90
N ASP A 19 9.87 -0.16 4.06
CA ASP A 19 10.60 1.08 4.33
C ASP A 19 9.94 1.97 5.39
N SER A 20 8.71 2.42 5.13
CA SER A 20 8.04 3.40 5.99
C SER A 20 6.76 2.86 6.58
N SER A 21 6.72 2.84 7.91
CA SER A 21 5.60 2.26 8.65
C SER A 21 4.30 3.08 8.55
N GLU A 22 4.39 4.35 8.15
CA GLU A 22 3.23 5.24 8.02
C GLU A 22 2.63 5.25 6.60
N GLU A 23 3.33 4.63 5.63
CA GLU A 23 2.93 4.62 4.23
C GLU A 23 2.07 3.40 3.87
N ARG A 24 1.25 3.56 2.82
CA ARG A 24 0.42 2.46 2.30
C ARG A 24 1.29 1.40 1.68
N GLY A 25 0.97 0.15 1.98
CA GLY A 25 1.72 -0.98 1.44
C GLY A 25 2.73 -1.54 2.43
N PHE A 26 2.96 -0.88 3.56
CA PHE A 26 3.89 -1.40 4.55
C PHE A 26 3.49 -2.79 5.06
N VAL A 27 4.48 -3.67 5.07
CA VAL A 27 4.56 -4.93 5.79
C VAL A 27 5.90 -5.00 6.54
N PRO A 28 6.00 -5.65 7.69
CA PRO A 28 7.30 -5.86 8.35
C PRO A 28 8.28 -6.62 7.45
N ALA A 29 9.58 -6.37 7.59
CA ALA A 29 10.61 -6.95 6.72
C ALA A 29 10.57 -8.48 6.64
N HIS A 30 10.32 -9.16 7.76
CA HIS A 30 10.17 -10.62 7.79
C HIS A 30 8.94 -11.11 6.99
N VAL A 31 7.84 -10.34 7.02
CA VAL A 31 6.64 -10.64 6.22
C VAL A 31 6.91 -10.37 4.75
N LEU A 32 7.63 -9.29 4.42
CA LEU A 32 8.00 -8.98 3.04
C LEU A 32 8.82 -10.12 2.41
N GLY A 33 9.79 -10.68 3.16
CA GLY A 33 10.59 -11.81 2.70
C GLY A 33 9.81 -13.10 2.44
N GLN A 34 8.60 -13.22 3.01
CA GLN A 34 7.69 -14.36 2.84
C GLN A 34 6.41 -13.99 2.07
N SER A 35 6.36 -12.78 1.50
CA SER A 35 5.16 -12.24 0.89
C SER A 35 4.77 -12.97 -0.40
N ASN A 36 3.47 -13.14 -0.57
CA ASN A 36 2.83 -13.77 -1.72
C ASN A 36 1.66 -12.90 -2.23
N SER A 37 0.93 -13.37 -3.24
CA SER A 37 -0.22 -12.67 -3.83
C SER A 37 -1.39 -12.41 -2.88
N GLU A 38 -1.45 -13.10 -1.75
CA GLU A 38 -2.51 -12.97 -0.74
C GLU A 38 -2.10 -12.04 0.42
N THR A 39 -0.84 -11.62 0.46
CA THR A 39 -0.29 -10.85 1.58
C THR A 39 -0.92 -9.47 1.66
N LEU A 40 -1.50 -9.17 2.82
CA LEU A 40 -2.12 -7.88 3.12
C LEU A 40 -1.11 -6.93 3.76
N CYS A 41 -1.16 -5.65 3.38
CA CYS A 41 -0.45 -4.62 4.13
C CYS A 41 -1.04 -4.45 5.53
N ARG A 42 -0.26 -3.88 6.46
CA ARG A 42 -0.63 -3.75 7.89
C ARG A 42 -2.03 -3.15 8.11
N ARG A 43 -2.36 -2.11 7.34
CA ARG A 43 -3.68 -1.44 7.42
C ARG A 43 -4.81 -2.37 6.96
N CYS A 44 -4.68 -3.01 5.80
CA CYS A 44 -5.69 -3.94 5.29
C CYS A 44 -5.87 -5.15 6.21
N PHE A 45 -4.77 -5.66 6.78
CA PHE A 45 -4.81 -6.71 7.79
C PHE A 45 -5.61 -6.28 9.03
N ARG A 46 -5.34 -5.08 9.57
CA ARG A 46 -6.05 -4.55 10.74
C ARG A 46 -7.54 -4.29 10.47
N ILE A 47 -7.88 -3.81 9.28
CA ILE A 47 -9.28 -3.64 8.87
C ILE A 47 -9.97 -5.00 8.82
N ARG A 48 -9.37 -6.01 8.18
CA ARG A 48 -9.98 -7.33 8.00
C ARG A 48 -10.14 -8.11 9.31
N HIS A 49 -9.16 -8.09 10.19
CA HIS A 49 -9.18 -8.91 11.40
C HIS A 49 -9.75 -8.19 12.63
N TYR A 50 -9.66 -6.86 12.69
CA TYR A 50 -10.04 -6.11 13.88
C TYR A 50 -11.09 -5.03 13.63
N GLY A 51 -11.54 -4.82 12.37
CA GLY A 51 -12.45 -3.72 12.03
C GLY A 51 -11.85 -2.33 12.28
N LYS A 52 -10.53 -2.22 12.47
CA LYS A 52 -9.85 -0.97 12.81
C LYS A 52 -9.30 -0.30 11.55
N ALA A 53 -9.93 0.81 11.16
CA ALA A 53 -9.38 1.69 10.13
C ALA A 53 -8.39 2.65 10.78
N GLU A 54 -7.13 2.58 10.37
CA GLU A 54 -6.12 3.54 10.77
C GLU A 54 -5.90 4.62 9.70
N PRO A 55 -5.63 5.86 10.13
CA PRO A 55 -5.26 6.92 9.22
C PRO A 55 -3.93 6.59 8.54
N VAL A 56 -3.81 7.01 7.29
CA VAL A 56 -2.56 6.94 6.53
C VAL A 56 -2.10 8.36 6.28
N ARG A 57 -0.79 8.59 6.34
CA ARG A 57 -0.24 9.89 5.93
C ARG A 57 -0.42 10.06 4.43
N LEU A 58 -1.10 11.15 4.06
CA LEU A 58 -1.17 11.65 2.70
C LEU A 58 -0.62 13.07 2.69
N THR A 59 0.13 13.41 1.65
CA THR A 59 0.57 14.79 1.43
C THR A 59 -0.31 15.46 0.38
N VAL A 60 -0.41 16.78 0.43
CA VAL A 60 -1.12 17.57 -0.59
C VAL A 60 -0.55 17.28 -1.98
N GLN A 61 0.77 17.14 -2.11
CA GLN A 61 1.40 16.80 -3.39
C GLN A 61 0.92 15.46 -3.94
N THR A 62 0.78 14.44 -3.09
CA THR A 62 0.24 13.13 -3.48
C THR A 62 -1.20 13.24 -4.00
N VAL A 63 -2.01 14.11 -3.40
CA VAL A 63 -3.41 14.33 -3.84
C VAL A 63 -3.45 15.06 -5.18
N LEU A 64 -2.67 16.14 -5.32
CA LEU A 64 -2.58 16.91 -6.55
C LEU A 64 -2.14 16.04 -7.73
N ASP A 65 -1.14 15.19 -7.52
CA ASP A 65 -0.63 14.28 -8.54
C ASP A 65 -1.66 13.22 -8.95
N ALA A 66 -2.44 12.70 -8.01
CA ALA A 66 -3.53 11.76 -8.31
C ALA A 66 -4.67 12.42 -9.10
N VAL A 67 -5.07 13.64 -8.73
CA VAL A 67 -6.14 14.39 -9.40
C VAL A 67 -5.73 14.81 -10.80
N SER A 68 -4.49 15.29 -10.99
CA SER A 68 -3.99 15.72 -12.29
C SER A 68 -3.92 14.55 -13.29
N LYS A 69 -3.48 13.37 -12.84
CA LYS A 69 -3.51 12.13 -13.64
C LYS A 69 -4.93 11.74 -14.05
N GLY A 70 -5.90 11.88 -13.14
CA GLY A 70 -7.31 11.65 -13.44
C GLY A 70 -7.89 12.65 -14.46
N ALA A 71 -7.58 13.93 -14.31
CA ALA A 71 -8.02 14.99 -15.22
C ALA A 71 -7.37 14.88 -16.62
N ALA A 72 -6.15 14.36 -16.70
CA ALA A 72 -5.46 14.12 -17.98
C ALA A 72 -6.03 12.91 -18.75
N SER A 73 -6.57 11.92 -18.06
CA SER A 73 -7.12 10.69 -18.68
C SER A 73 -8.58 10.81 -19.13
N ALA A 74 -9.23 11.96 -18.89
CA ALA A 74 -10.61 12.26 -19.28
C ALA A 74 -10.72 13.01 -20.64
N ARG A 75 -9.67 12.94 -21.47
CA ARG A 75 -9.66 13.47 -22.85
C ARG A 75 -9.50 12.35 -23.86
#